data_AF-A0A0B2VUP6-F1
#
_entry.id   AF-A0A0B2VUP6-F1
#
_cell.length_a   1.000
_cell.length_b   1.000
_cell.length_c   1.000
_cell.angle_alpha   90.00
_cell.angle_beta   90.00
_cell.angle_gamma   90.00
#
_symmetry.space_group_name_H-M   'P 1'
#
loop_
_entity.id
_entity.type
_entity.pdbx_description
1 polymer ?
#
loop_
_entity_poly.entity_id
_entity_poly.type
_entity_poly.pdbx_seq_one_letter_code
_entity_poly.pdbx_strand_id
1 'polypeptide(L)'
;MTDAAVNSPAEQTLQEFTLKEDNELRFEVANGGDVFLELIDGKAEVFGTELILNKKYSFPPGARAAVFTWNSAVVELVGKTESAYVAEQTPMVIYLNTHAALEQLREHAESLGLQKEEARGPALMIVGPTDVGKSTVCRILCNYAVRVGRTPTFVDLDVGQGSISLPGTVGAHYIEKTADVCEGFEKKSPLVYHFGSLSPSSNIVLYDLLVKELAEVIAKRRKLSADANYGGVIINTCGWVKGEGYACLVNAAEQFEVDVVIVLDHERLYNELQRDLPSFVKILHQPKSGGVENRSREMRIAARNSAVHKVILSKFFVPFVCYSKVNDGTI
;
A
#
# COMPACT_ATOMS: atom_id res chain seq x y z
N MET A 1 46.63 -30.76 12.94
CA MET A 1 45.31 -31.18 13.43
C MET A 1 45.00 -30.36 14.66
N THR A 2 44.21 -29.31 14.50
CA THR A 2 43.48 -28.64 15.58
C THR A 2 42.25 -28.04 14.92
N ASP A 3 41.10 -28.50 15.39
CA ASP A 3 39.80 -28.45 14.75
C ASP A 3 39.29 -27.03 14.51
N ALA A 4 38.77 -26.82 13.30
CA ALA A 4 37.95 -25.67 12.97
C ALA A 4 36.62 -25.79 13.73
N ALA A 5 36.37 -24.83 14.62
CA ALA A 5 35.09 -24.69 15.29
C ALA A 5 33.98 -24.52 14.23
N VAL A 6 33.14 -25.55 14.11
CA VAL A 6 31.88 -25.49 13.37
C VAL A 6 31.00 -24.52 14.14
N ASN A 7 30.75 -23.33 13.58
CA ASN A 7 29.71 -22.43 14.05
C ASN A 7 28.38 -23.19 14.04
N SER A 8 27.86 -23.49 15.22
CA SER A 8 26.48 -23.93 15.39
C SER A 8 25.54 -22.83 14.86
N PRO A 9 24.49 -23.16 14.09
CA PRO A 9 23.49 -22.17 13.71
C PRO A 9 22.83 -21.66 15.00
N ALA A 10 22.76 -20.33 15.15
CA ALA A 10 22.07 -19.70 16.27
C ALA A 10 20.69 -20.33 16.44
N GLU A 11 20.34 -20.77 17.67
CA GLU A 11 19.02 -21.31 17.99
C GLU A 11 17.95 -20.32 17.50
N GLN A 12 17.27 -20.69 16.42
CA GLN A 12 16.16 -19.92 15.92
C GLN A 12 15.00 -20.14 16.87
N THR A 13 14.56 -19.08 17.55
CA THR A 13 13.39 -19.12 18.43
C THR A 13 12.15 -19.33 17.59
N LEU A 14 11.49 -20.47 17.80
CA LEU A 14 10.19 -20.78 17.22
C LEU A 14 9.09 -20.33 18.19
N GLN A 15 8.15 -19.56 17.68
CA GLN A 15 6.98 -19.07 18.41
C GLN A 15 5.73 -19.44 17.62
N GLU A 16 4.86 -20.25 18.24
CA GLU A 16 3.57 -20.64 17.66
C GLU A 16 2.46 -19.75 18.21
N PHE A 17 1.57 -19.29 17.32
CA PHE A 17 0.41 -18.46 17.67
C PHE A 17 -0.87 -19.07 17.10
N THR A 18 -1.84 -19.33 17.98
CA THR A 18 -3.21 -19.66 17.58
C THR A 18 -4.05 -18.39 17.50
N LEU A 19 -4.60 -18.12 16.33
CA LEU A 19 -5.48 -16.98 16.04
C LEU A 19 -6.94 -17.45 16.00
N LYS A 20 -7.79 -16.78 16.80
CA LYS A 20 -9.25 -16.91 16.75
C LYS A 20 -9.82 -16.04 15.63
N GLU A 21 -11.12 -16.19 15.41
CA GLU A 21 -11.89 -15.38 14.46
C GLU A 21 -11.70 -13.89 14.76
N ASP A 22 -11.48 -13.11 13.70
CA ASP A 22 -11.28 -11.66 13.71
C ASP A 22 -10.03 -11.16 14.46
N ASN A 23 -9.10 -12.06 14.82
CA ASN A 23 -7.83 -11.67 15.44
C ASN A 23 -6.72 -11.48 14.39
N GLU A 24 -5.73 -10.66 14.75
CA GLU A 24 -4.46 -10.57 14.00
C GLU A 24 -3.22 -10.75 14.88
N LEU A 25 -2.24 -11.50 14.39
CA LEU A 25 -0.87 -11.50 14.94
C LEU A 25 -0.14 -10.28 14.39
N ARG A 26 0.28 -9.36 15.26
CA ARG A 26 1.15 -8.25 14.92
C ARG A 26 2.56 -8.58 15.34
N PHE A 27 3.53 -8.39 14.44
CA PHE A 27 4.94 -8.58 14.78
C PHE A 27 5.85 -7.57 14.09
N GLU A 28 6.97 -7.29 14.75
CA GLU A 28 8.09 -6.50 14.25
C GLU A 28 9.36 -7.35 14.28
N VAL A 29 10.08 -7.37 13.16
CA VAL A 29 11.32 -8.11 13.01
C VAL A 29 12.47 -7.35 13.67
N ALA A 30 13.13 -7.98 14.64
CA ALA A 30 14.26 -7.35 15.32
C ALA A 30 15.45 -7.18 14.38
N ASN A 31 16.36 -6.28 14.75
CA ASN A 31 17.67 -6.22 14.11
C ASN A 31 18.45 -7.53 14.36
N GLY A 32 19.09 -8.05 13.31
CA GLY A 32 20.00 -9.19 13.40
C GLY A 32 19.66 -10.41 12.54
N GLY A 33 18.52 -10.42 11.85
CA GLY A 33 18.19 -11.46 10.88
C GLY A 33 16.73 -11.40 10.44
N ASP A 34 16.39 -12.19 9.42
CA ASP A 34 15.03 -12.34 8.94
C ASP A 34 14.18 -13.15 9.93
N VAL A 35 12.86 -12.92 9.92
CA VAL A 35 11.86 -13.76 10.57
C VAL A 35 11.05 -14.47 9.50
N PHE A 36 10.90 -15.79 9.65
CA PHE A 36 10.09 -16.61 8.76
C PHE A 36 8.70 -16.81 9.36
N LEU A 37 7.67 -16.48 8.60
CA LEU A 37 6.27 -16.76 8.91
C LEU A 37 5.81 -17.99 8.12
N GLU A 38 5.12 -18.91 8.77
CA GLU A 38 4.49 -20.08 8.14
C GLU A 38 3.05 -20.26 8.67
N LEU A 39 2.12 -20.53 7.75
CA LEU A 39 0.75 -20.93 8.11
C LEU A 39 0.71 -22.46 8.23
N ILE A 40 0.43 -22.96 9.44
CA ILE A 40 0.42 -24.38 9.76
C ILE A 40 -0.97 -24.99 9.64
N ASP A 41 -2.01 -24.24 10.04
CA ASP A 41 -3.40 -24.68 9.95
C ASP A 41 -4.36 -23.50 9.71
N GLY A 42 -5.50 -23.79 9.08
CA GLY A 42 -6.58 -22.83 8.85
C GLY A 42 -6.37 -21.90 7.65
N LYS A 43 -6.88 -20.67 7.76
CA LYS A 43 -6.77 -19.63 6.72
C LYS A 43 -6.36 -18.31 7.34
N ALA A 44 -5.35 -17.66 6.76
CA ALA A 44 -4.91 -16.34 7.19
C ALA A 44 -4.48 -15.49 5.99
N GLU A 45 -4.44 -14.18 6.20
CA GLU A 45 -4.02 -13.21 5.20
C GLU A 45 -3.11 -12.15 5.79
N VAL A 46 -2.19 -11.64 4.96
CA VAL A 46 -1.36 -10.47 5.28
C VAL A 46 -1.77 -9.33 4.36
N PHE A 47 -2.38 -8.30 4.95
CA PHE A 47 -2.89 -7.13 4.23
C PHE A 47 -3.76 -7.48 3.00
N GLY A 48 -4.62 -8.48 3.14
CA GLY A 48 -5.55 -8.96 2.12
C GLY A 48 -5.01 -10.02 1.16
N THR A 49 -3.70 -10.34 1.20
CA THR A 49 -3.13 -11.46 0.45
C THR A 49 -3.23 -12.75 1.27
N GLU A 50 -3.88 -13.78 0.74
CA GLU A 50 -4.01 -15.09 1.40
C GLU A 50 -2.65 -15.80 1.55
N LEU A 51 -2.42 -16.38 2.73
CA LEU A 51 -1.26 -17.22 2.99
C LEU A 51 -1.49 -18.64 2.46
N ILE A 52 -0.43 -19.24 1.94
CA ILE A 52 -0.44 -20.63 1.47
C ILE A 52 0.03 -21.51 2.63
N LEU A 53 -0.73 -22.59 2.89
CA LEU A 53 -0.42 -23.58 3.91
C LEU A 53 1.00 -24.15 3.71
N ASN A 54 1.78 -24.21 4.78
CA ASN A 54 3.17 -24.70 4.81
C ASN A 54 4.15 -23.95 3.88
N LYS A 55 3.81 -22.74 3.45
CA LYS A 55 4.74 -21.86 2.74
C LYS A 55 5.42 -20.92 3.73
N LYS A 56 6.75 -20.88 3.66
CA LYS A 56 7.58 -19.95 4.44
C LYS A 56 7.69 -18.60 3.74
N TYR A 57 7.44 -17.53 4.49
CA TYR A 57 7.55 -16.14 4.06
C TYR A 57 8.65 -15.43 4.87
N SER A 58 9.67 -14.90 4.20
CA SER A 58 10.80 -14.22 4.85
C SER A 58 10.54 -12.72 5.01
N PHE A 59 10.61 -12.22 6.23
CA PHE A 59 10.48 -10.80 6.55
C PHE A 59 11.83 -10.24 7.01
N PRO A 60 12.37 -9.20 6.34
CA PRO A 60 13.67 -8.64 6.68
C PRO A 60 13.63 -7.82 7.98
N PRO A 61 14.81 -7.50 8.57
CA PRO A 61 14.91 -6.63 9.74
C PRO A 61 14.14 -5.30 9.59
N GLY A 62 13.40 -4.92 10.63
CA GLY A 62 12.56 -3.73 10.64
C GLY A 62 11.25 -3.86 9.85
N ALA A 63 10.97 -5.02 9.26
CA ALA A 63 9.66 -5.30 8.69
C ALA A 63 8.61 -5.38 9.80
N ARG A 64 7.41 -4.87 9.49
CA ARG A 64 6.25 -4.88 10.36
C ARG A 64 5.09 -5.47 9.59
N ALA A 65 4.45 -6.48 10.15
CA ALA A 65 3.36 -7.18 9.49
C ALA A 65 2.24 -7.52 10.49
N ALA A 66 1.04 -7.67 9.94
CA ALA A 66 -0.12 -8.18 10.64
C ALA A 66 -0.69 -9.36 9.86
N VAL A 67 -0.83 -10.51 10.53
CA VAL A 67 -1.42 -11.73 9.98
C VAL A 67 -2.82 -11.86 10.56
N PHE A 68 -3.84 -11.69 9.73
CA PHE A 68 -5.23 -11.67 10.15
C PHE A 68 -5.94 -12.96 9.72
N THR A 69 -6.96 -13.40 10.47
CA THR A 69 -7.84 -14.50 10.07
C THR A 69 -9.32 -14.15 10.24
N TRP A 70 -10.14 -14.50 9.25
CA TRP A 70 -11.60 -14.43 9.31
C TRP A 70 -12.23 -15.64 10.01
N ASN A 71 -11.45 -16.65 10.38
CA ASN A 71 -11.97 -17.89 10.98
C ASN A 71 -11.03 -18.37 12.08
N SER A 72 -10.10 -19.27 11.77
CA SER A 72 -9.06 -19.68 12.68
C SER A 72 -7.79 -19.94 11.90
N ALA A 73 -6.65 -19.69 12.53
CA ALA A 73 -5.36 -20.01 11.95
C ALA A 73 -4.35 -20.36 13.03
N VAL A 74 -3.42 -21.25 12.70
CA VAL A 74 -2.20 -21.48 13.50
C VAL A 74 -1.02 -21.04 12.64
N VAL A 75 -0.23 -20.12 13.17
CA VAL A 75 0.94 -19.57 12.47
C VAL A 75 2.18 -19.68 13.34
N GLU A 76 3.32 -19.97 12.70
CA GLU A 76 4.62 -20.03 13.34
C GLU A 76 5.50 -18.87 12.87
N LEU A 77 6.20 -18.27 13.83
CA LEU A 77 7.30 -17.34 13.59
C LEU A 77 8.62 -17.99 13.99
N VAL A 78 9.57 -18.03 13.07
CA VAL A 78 10.93 -18.55 13.30
C VAL A 78 11.93 -17.42 13.11
N GLY A 79 12.59 -17.02 14.20
CA GLY A 79 13.56 -15.93 14.20
C GLY A 79 13.29 -14.90 15.30
N LYS A 80 14.18 -13.91 15.42
CA LYS A 80 14.12 -12.93 16.50
C LYS A 80 13.14 -11.79 16.17
N THR A 81 12.07 -11.69 16.94
CA THR A 81 11.10 -10.59 16.89
C THR A 81 11.39 -9.54 17.96
N GLU A 82 11.20 -8.26 17.64
CA GLU A 82 11.24 -7.17 18.64
C GLU A 82 9.95 -7.13 19.44
N SER A 83 8.82 -7.32 18.74
CA SER A 83 7.51 -7.52 19.34
C SER A 83 6.72 -8.56 18.53
N ALA A 84 5.93 -9.38 19.21
CA ALA A 84 4.98 -10.32 18.60
C ALA A 84 3.81 -10.54 19.56
N TYR A 85 2.60 -10.17 19.16
CA TYR A 85 1.41 -10.30 20.00
C TYR A 85 0.13 -10.42 19.16
N VAL A 86 -0.89 -11.06 19.73
CA VAL A 86 -2.22 -11.18 19.11
C VAL A 86 -3.09 -10.01 19.53
N ALA A 87 -3.71 -9.34 18.56
CA ALA A 87 -4.68 -8.29 18.76
C ALA A 87 -6.09 -8.79 18.41
N GLU A 88 -7.04 -8.55 19.32
CA GLU A 88 -8.45 -8.95 19.16
C GLU A 88 -9.32 -7.82 18.57
N GLN A 89 -8.85 -6.57 18.63
CA GLN A 89 -9.57 -5.42 18.09
C GLN A 89 -8.88 -4.92 16.83
N THR A 90 -9.57 -5.09 15.70
CA THR A 90 -9.09 -4.67 14.39
C THR A 90 -10.18 -3.94 13.61
N PRO A 91 -9.83 -2.98 12.73
CA PRO A 91 -10.79 -2.36 11.82
C PRO A 91 -11.05 -3.20 10.55
N MET A 92 -10.71 -4.49 10.52
CA MET A 92 -10.78 -5.31 9.29
C MET A 92 -12.19 -5.42 8.72
N VAL A 93 -13.21 -5.56 9.56
CA VAL A 93 -14.62 -5.55 9.15
C VAL A 93 -15.00 -4.24 8.44
N ILE A 94 -14.44 -3.11 8.87
CA ILE A 94 -14.68 -1.80 8.23
C ILE A 94 -14.11 -1.80 6.81
N TYR A 95 -12.90 -2.36 6.63
CA TYR A 95 -12.27 -2.46 5.31
C TYR A 95 -13.02 -3.44 4.39
N LEU A 96 -13.51 -4.56 4.92
CA LEU A 96 -14.34 -5.50 4.18
C LEU A 96 -15.66 -4.86 3.72
N ASN A 97 -16.35 -4.14 4.62
CA ASN A 97 -17.59 -3.42 4.29
C ASN A 97 -17.34 -2.32 3.25
N THR A 98 -16.20 -1.62 3.36
CA THR A 98 -15.76 -0.64 2.36
C THR A 98 -15.58 -1.30 1.00
N HIS A 99 -14.88 -2.43 0.95
CA HIS A 99 -14.68 -3.19 -0.29
C HIS A 99 -16.01 -3.67 -0.89
N ALA A 100 -16.92 -4.22 -0.07
CA ALA A 100 -18.24 -4.66 -0.51
C ALA A 100 -19.07 -3.51 -1.10
N ALA A 101 -19.04 -2.32 -0.47
CA ALA A 101 -19.71 -1.14 -1.00
C ALA A 101 -19.09 -0.67 -2.33
N LEU A 102 -17.76 -0.71 -2.47
CA LEU A 102 -17.11 -0.41 -3.74
C LEU A 102 -17.48 -1.41 -4.83
N GLU A 103 -17.61 -2.70 -4.49
CA GLU A 103 -18.02 -3.72 -5.45
C GLU A 103 -19.44 -3.49 -5.95
N GLN A 104 -20.39 -3.12 -5.07
CA GLN A 104 -21.74 -2.73 -5.49
C GLN A 104 -21.73 -1.54 -6.46
N LEU A 105 -20.84 -0.56 -6.25
CA LEU A 105 -20.67 0.55 -7.20
C LEU A 105 -20.12 0.08 -8.55
N ARG A 106 -19.22 -0.91 -8.56
CA ARG A 106 -18.71 -1.52 -9.80
C ARG A 106 -19.80 -2.25 -10.56
N GLU A 107 -20.55 -3.12 -9.89
CA GLU A 107 -21.68 -3.86 -10.47
C GLU A 107 -22.74 -2.91 -11.04
N HIS A 108 -23.06 -1.84 -10.30
CA HIS A 108 -23.97 -0.81 -10.78
C HIS A 108 -23.44 -0.13 -12.04
N ALA A 109 -22.19 0.33 -12.05
CA ALA A 109 -21.57 0.96 -13.21
C ALA A 109 -21.51 0.02 -14.43
N GLU A 110 -21.22 -1.26 -14.21
CA GLU A 110 -21.22 -2.29 -15.25
C GLU A 110 -22.64 -2.50 -15.82
N SER A 111 -23.67 -2.52 -14.96
CA SER A 111 -25.07 -2.64 -15.39
C SER A 111 -25.53 -1.46 -16.25
N LEU A 112 -25.10 -0.24 -15.93
CA LEU A 112 -25.35 0.96 -16.74
C LEU A 112 -24.62 0.90 -18.08
N GLY A 113 -23.37 0.40 -18.07
CA GLY A 113 -22.60 0.16 -19.29
C GLY A 113 -23.28 -0.82 -20.25
N LEU A 114 -23.90 -1.88 -19.73
CA LEU A 114 -24.72 -2.82 -20.53
C LEU A 114 -25.95 -2.14 -21.15
N GLN A 115 -26.51 -1.12 -20.49
CA GLN A 115 -27.60 -0.29 -20.99
C GLN A 115 -27.12 0.80 -21.96
N LYS A 116 -25.81 0.80 -22.31
CA LYS A 116 -25.14 1.81 -23.15
C LYS A 116 -25.15 3.22 -22.55
N GLU A 117 -25.26 3.32 -21.24
CA GLU A 117 -25.03 4.56 -20.52
C GLU A 117 -23.54 4.72 -20.18
N GLU A 118 -23.04 5.95 -20.17
CA GLU A 118 -21.65 6.21 -19.81
C GLU A 118 -21.48 6.06 -18.30
N ALA A 119 -20.78 5.01 -17.89
CA ALA A 119 -20.50 4.71 -16.50
C ALA A 119 -19.07 4.22 -16.30
N ARG A 120 -18.53 4.46 -15.10
CA ARG A 120 -17.17 4.07 -14.71
C ARG A 120 -17.17 3.45 -13.32
N GLY A 121 -16.20 2.57 -13.06
CA GLY A 121 -15.98 2.05 -11.72
C GLY A 121 -15.55 3.15 -10.74
N PRO A 122 -15.73 2.94 -9.43
CA PRO A 122 -15.54 3.98 -8.43
C PRO A 122 -14.09 4.46 -8.34
N ALA A 123 -13.89 5.74 -8.07
CA ALA A 123 -12.64 6.36 -7.68
C ALA A 123 -12.66 6.64 -6.16
N LEU A 124 -11.90 5.85 -5.40
CA LEU A 124 -11.71 6.00 -3.97
C LEU A 124 -10.42 6.77 -3.70
N MET A 125 -10.48 7.80 -2.85
CA MET A 125 -9.30 8.48 -2.30
C MET A 125 -9.19 8.29 -0.79
N ILE A 126 -8.00 7.92 -0.31
CA ILE A 126 -7.72 7.75 1.12
C ILE A 126 -6.85 8.89 1.61
N VAL A 127 -7.35 9.66 2.57
CA VAL A 127 -6.72 10.86 3.14
C VAL A 127 -6.57 10.76 4.66
N GLY A 128 -5.66 11.55 5.21
CA GLY A 128 -5.37 11.56 6.65
C GLY A 128 -3.91 11.92 6.93
N PRO A 129 -3.56 12.24 8.19
CA PRO A 129 -2.21 12.63 8.57
C PRO A 129 -1.22 11.46 8.39
N THR A 130 0.06 11.71 8.65
CA THR A 130 1.07 10.64 8.66
C THR A 130 0.76 9.58 9.72
N ASP A 131 1.16 8.34 9.47
CA ASP A 131 1.09 7.22 10.44
C ASP A 131 -0.32 6.84 10.91
N VAL A 132 -1.27 6.82 9.96
CA VAL A 132 -2.65 6.32 10.18
C VAL A 132 -2.97 5.05 9.38
N GLY A 133 -2.01 4.52 8.62
CA GLY A 133 -2.16 3.27 7.87
C GLY A 133 -2.72 3.39 6.44
N LYS A 134 -2.75 4.60 5.83
CA LYS A 134 -3.29 4.84 4.48
C LYS A 134 -2.82 3.81 3.44
N SER A 135 -1.49 3.62 3.31
CA SER A 135 -0.91 2.68 2.35
C SER A 135 -1.31 1.23 2.61
N THR A 136 -1.49 0.85 3.89
CA THR A 136 -1.96 -0.49 4.27
C THR A 136 -3.41 -0.70 3.86
N VAL A 137 -4.29 0.29 4.10
CA VAL A 137 -5.69 0.22 3.69
C VAL A 137 -5.80 0.15 2.16
N CYS A 138 -5.03 0.96 1.43
CA CYS A 138 -4.97 0.87 -0.03
C CYS A 138 -4.58 -0.54 -0.50
N ARG A 139 -3.56 -1.15 0.13
CA ARG A 139 -3.11 -2.52 -0.21
C ARG A 139 -4.20 -3.56 0.03
N ILE A 140 -4.90 -3.50 1.18
CA ILE A 140 -6.01 -4.40 1.51
C ILE A 140 -7.13 -4.28 0.47
N LEU A 141 -7.57 -3.06 0.17
CA LEU A 141 -8.68 -2.83 -0.77
C LEU A 141 -8.32 -3.24 -2.21
N CYS A 142 -7.08 -3.00 -2.65
CA CYS A 142 -6.59 -3.50 -3.93
C CYS A 142 -6.58 -5.04 -3.97
N ASN A 143 -6.07 -5.69 -2.92
CA ASN A 143 -6.03 -7.15 -2.83
C ASN A 143 -7.43 -7.77 -2.83
N TYR A 144 -8.38 -7.20 -2.09
CA TYR A 144 -9.76 -7.67 -2.08
C TYR A 144 -10.42 -7.52 -3.46
N ALA A 145 -10.20 -6.41 -4.14
CA ALA A 145 -10.69 -6.23 -5.52
C ALA A 145 -10.15 -7.31 -6.47
N VAL A 146 -8.86 -7.66 -6.38
CA VAL A 146 -8.29 -8.73 -7.19
C VAL A 146 -8.88 -10.10 -6.85
N ARG A 147 -9.13 -10.39 -5.58
CA ARG A 147 -9.71 -11.67 -5.16
C ARG A 147 -11.11 -11.92 -5.72
N VAL A 148 -11.89 -10.86 -5.97
CA VAL A 148 -13.19 -10.94 -6.63
C VAL A 148 -13.11 -10.78 -8.16
N GLY A 149 -11.91 -10.83 -8.74
CA GLY A 149 -11.70 -10.81 -10.19
C GLY A 149 -11.66 -9.42 -10.83
N ARG A 150 -11.56 -8.35 -10.04
CA ARG A 150 -11.40 -6.98 -10.54
C ARG A 150 -9.92 -6.60 -10.64
N THR A 151 -9.63 -5.60 -11.46
CA THR A 151 -8.26 -5.12 -11.71
C THR A 151 -8.17 -3.61 -11.45
N PRO A 152 -8.09 -3.18 -10.17
CA PRO A 152 -8.10 -1.77 -9.84
C PRO A 152 -6.80 -1.08 -10.27
N THR A 153 -6.90 0.22 -10.57
CA THR A 153 -5.73 1.07 -10.75
C THR A 153 -5.35 1.68 -9.40
N PHE A 154 -4.20 1.31 -8.86
CA PHE A 154 -3.63 1.92 -7.66
C PHE A 154 -2.88 3.19 -8.04
N VAL A 155 -3.16 4.30 -7.36
CA VAL A 155 -2.52 5.60 -7.54
C VAL A 155 -1.82 5.98 -6.25
N ASP A 156 -0.57 6.43 -6.35
CA ASP A 156 0.21 6.88 -5.21
C ASP A 156 0.70 8.31 -5.43
N LEU A 157 0.13 9.24 -4.67
CA LEU A 157 0.45 10.66 -4.68
C LEU A 157 1.42 11.05 -3.56
N ASP A 158 1.87 10.10 -2.73
CA ASP A 158 2.84 10.37 -1.67
C ASP A 158 4.27 10.44 -2.22
N VAL A 159 4.74 11.64 -2.52
CA VAL A 159 6.12 11.89 -2.97
C VAL A 159 7.17 11.58 -1.89
N GLY A 160 6.80 11.50 -0.61
CA GLY A 160 7.74 11.28 0.49
C GLY A 160 8.00 9.81 0.80
N GLN A 161 6.96 8.97 0.75
CA GLN A 161 6.99 7.55 1.12
C GLN A 161 6.26 6.64 0.12
N GLY A 162 6.10 7.10 -1.13
CA GLY A 162 5.43 6.34 -2.19
C GLY A 162 5.99 4.93 -2.38
N SER A 163 5.09 4.00 -2.66
CA SER A 163 5.34 2.56 -2.75
C SER A 163 5.63 2.08 -4.17
N ILE A 164 5.23 2.86 -5.19
CA ILE A 164 5.33 2.49 -6.61
C ILE A 164 6.79 2.56 -7.10
N SER A 165 7.47 3.68 -6.91
CA SER A 165 8.81 3.90 -7.49
C SER A 165 9.75 4.55 -6.47
N LEU A 166 10.71 5.33 -6.95
CA LEU A 166 11.64 6.10 -6.12
C LEU A 166 10.90 7.18 -5.32
N PRO A 167 11.41 7.56 -4.14
CA PRO A 167 10.97 8.77 -3.46
C PRO A 167 11.06 9.99 -4.38
N GLY A 168 10.14 10.93 -4.21
CA GLY A 168 9.99 12.10 -5.09
C GLY A 168 9.30 11.79 -6.41
N THR A 169 8.43 10.78 -6.43
CA THR A 169 7.59 10.46 -7.59
C THR A 169 6.13 10.40 -7.21
N VAL A 170 5.25 10.69 -8.17
CA VAL A 170 3.83 10.30 -8.14
C VAL A 170 3.62 9.27 -9.25
N GLY A 171 2.69 8.35 -9.07
CA GLY A 171 2.48 7.33 -10.07
C GLY A 171 1.21 6.53 -9.94
N ALA A 172 1.00 5.66 -10.92
CA ALA A 172 -0.08 4.70 -10.94
C ALA A 172 0.41 3.33 -11.39
N HIS A 173 -0.24 2.30 -10.87
CA HIS A 173 0.07 0.92 -11.16
C HIS A 173 -1.22 0.10 -11.29
N TYR A 174 -1.29 -0.71 -12.34
CA TYR A 174 -2.45 -1.54 -12.64
C TYR A 174 -2.32 -2.88 -11.92
N ILE A 175 -3.25 -3.19 -11.02
CA ILE A 175 -3.14 -4.37 -10.16
C ILE A 175 -3.91 -5.53 -10.78
N GLU A 176 -3.17 -6.51 -11.31
CA GLU A 176 -3.74 -7.72 -11.92
C GLU A 176 -3.72 -8.93 -10.97
N LYS A 177 -2.85 -8.88 -9.95
CA LYS A 177 -2.62 -9.96 -8.99
C LYS A 177 -2.50 -9.39 -7.59
N THR A 178 -2.85 -10.21 -6.60
CA THR A 178 -2.64 -9.86 -5.19
C THR A 178 -1.16 -9.58 -4.94
N ALA A 179 -0.87 -8.62 -4.06
CA ALA A 179 0.48 -8.32 -3.64
C ALA A 179 1.19 -9.58 -3.13
N ASP A 180 2.48 -9.73 -3.45
CA ASP A 180 3.33 -10.66 -2.72
C ASP A 180 3.35 -10.25 -1.23
N VAL A 181 3.27 -11.23 -0.34
CA VAL A 181 3.18 -11.01 1.11
C VAL A 181 4.33 -10.13 1.61
N CYS A 182 5.55 -10.42 1.16
CA CYS A 182 6.77 -9.76 1.59
C CYS A 182 7.09 -8.52 0.74
N GLU A 183 6.92 -8.63 -0.58
CA GLU A 183 7.43 -7.62 -1.52
C GLU A 183 6.44 -6.55 -1.94
N GLY A 184 5.13 -6.78 -1.75
CA GLY A 184 4.07 -5.90 -2.22
C GLY A 184 3.63 -6.21 -3.67
N PHE A 185 3.04 -5.23 -4.35
CA PHE A 185 2.58 -5.40 -5.73
C PHE A 185 3.75 -5.53 -6.73
N GLU A 186 3.60 -6.42 -7.71
CA GLU A 186 4.56 -6.63 -8.78
C GLU A 186 4.63 -5.40 -9.69
N LYS A 187 5.76 -4.69 -9.73
CA LYS A 187 5.90 -3.40 -10.43
C LYS A 187 6.08 -3.55 -11.95
N LYS A 188 5.15 -4.22 -12.63
CA LYS A 188 5.14 -4.35 -14.08
C LYS A 188 4.58 -3.08 -14.73
N SER A 189 5.42 -2.39 -15.50
CA SER A 189 5.07 -1.18 -16.28
C SER A 189 4.26 -0.11 -15.51
N PRO A 190 4.74 0.38 -14.34
CA PRO A 190 4.07 1.47 -13.65
C PRO A 190 4.19 2.78 -14.44
N LEU A 191 3.16 3.63 -14.37
CA LEU A 191 3.21 5.00 -14.82
C LEU A 191 3.80 5.85 -13.70
N VAL A 192 4.90 6.55 -13.96
CA VAL A 192 5.64 7.29 -12.93
C VAL A 192 6.04 8.65 -13.47
N TYR A 193 5.73 9.69 -12.70
CA TYR A 193 6.21 11.04 -12.93
C TYR A 193 7.17 11.45 -11.81
N HIS A 194 8.29 12.04 -12.21
CA HIS A 194 9.31 12.49 -11.26
C HIS A 194 9.03 13.93 -10.82
N PHE A 195 8.74 14.10 -9.54
CA PHE A 195 8.55 15.39 -8.90
C PHE A 195 9.87 15.99 -8.41
N GLY A 196 10.81 15.15 -7.96
CA GLY A 196 12.17 15.57 -7.57
C GLY A 196 12.32 16.12 -6.15
N SER A 197 11.24 16.14 -5.37
CA SER A 197 11.26 16.56 -3.96
C SER A 197 10.44 15.61 -3.09
N LEU A 198 10.70 15.64 -1.79
CA LEU A 198 10.11 14.73 -0.80
C LEU A 198 8.88 15.32 -0.10
N SER A 199 8.52 16.56 -0.45
CA SER A 199 7.34 17.27 0.04
C SER A 199 6.70 18.06 -1.08
N PRO A 200 5.38 17.97 -1.30
CA PRO A 200 4.68 18.78 -2.30
C PRO A 200 4.91 20.29 -2.12
N SER A 201 5.16 20.73 -0.88
CA SER A 201 5.41 22.13 -0.51
C SER A 201 6.60 22.78 -1.25
N SER A 202 7.52 22.01 -1.84
CA SER A 202 8.63 22.59 -2.60
C SER A 202 8.19 23.24 -3.90
N ASN A 203 7.14 22.73 -4.53
CA ASN A 203 6.60 23.26 -5.78
C ASN A 203 5.17 22.73 -6.01
N ILE A 204 4.19 23.42 -5.43
CA ILE A 204 2.78 23.01 -5.49
C ILE A 204 2.27 23.03 -6.93
N VAL A 205 2.64 24.04 -7.71
CA VAL A 205 2.23 24.16 -9.12
C VAL A 205 2.68 22.95 -9.93
N LEU A 206 3.92 22.49 -9.73
CA LEU A 206 4.41 21.29 -10.38
C LEU A 206 3.70 20.04 -9.85
N TYR A 207 3.48 19.93 -8.54
CA TYR A 207 2.78 18.78 -7.95
C TYR A 207 1.36 18.65 -8.54
N ASP A 208 0.59 19.74 -8.58
CA ASP A 208 -0.75 19.79 -9.14
C ASP A 208 -0.77 19.46 -10.64
N LEU A 209 0.22 19.95 -11.40
CA LEU A 209 0.39 19.59 -12.81
C LEU A 209 0.59 18.09 -12.98
N LEU A 210 1.47 17.47 -12.17
CA LEU A 210 1.74 16.03 -12.26
C LEU A 210 0.52 15.19 -11.86
N VAL A 211 -0.23 15.63 -10.83
CA VAL A 211 -1.49 15.00 -10.41
C VAL A 211 -2.51 15.03 -11.54
N LYS A 212 -2.67 16.18 -12.19
CA LYS A 212 -3.56 16.34 -13.35
C LYS A 212 -3.17 15.45 -14.52
N GLU A 213 -1.90 15.48 -14.94
CA GLU A 213 -1.40 14.62 -16.02
C GLU A 213 -1.64 13.13 -15.73
N LEU A 214 -1.40 12.71 -14.47
CA LEU A 214 -1.65 11.35 -14.04
C LEU A 214 -3.14 10.98 -14.13
N ALA A 215 -4.04 11.87 -13.69
CA ALA A 215 -5.48 11.67 -13.78
C ALA A 215 -5.96 11.56 -15.24
N GLU A 216 -5.47 12.43 -16.13
CA GLU A 216 -5.83 12.40 -17.56
C GLU A 216 -5.39 11.10 -18.24
N VAL A 217 -4.19 10.59 -17.95
CA VAL A 217 -3.71 9.32 -18.51
C VAL A 217 -4.52 8.14 -18.00
N ILE A 218 -4.90 8.13 -16.72
CA ILE A 218 -5.77 7.08 -16.16
C ILE A 218 -7.17 7.14 -16.79
N ALA A 219 -7.74 8.32 -16.96
CA ALA A 219 -9.04 8.50 -17.61
C ALA A 219 -9.01 7.98 -19.06
N LYS A 220 -7.93 8.27 -19.82
CA LYS A 220 -7.71 7.72 -21.16
C LYS A 220 -7.65 6.19 -21.14
N ARG A 221 -6.92 5.59 -20.18
CA ARG A 221 -6.82 4.13 -20.05
C ARG A 221 -8.17 3.49 -19.71
N ARG A 222 -8.96 4.08 -18.83
CA ARG A 222 -10.32 3.61 -18.49
C ARG A 222 -11.22 3.57 -19.74
N LYS A 223 -11.12 4.56 -20.63
CA LYS A 223 -11.87 4.55 -21.91
C LYS A 223 -11.45 3.44 -22.88
N LEU A 224 -10.21 2.95 -22.77
CA LEU A 224 -9.66 1.92 -23.66
C LEU A 224 -9.83 0.49 -23.14
N SER A 225 -10.07 0.30 -21.84
CA SER A 225 -10.12 -1.02 -21.21
C SER A 225 -11.27 -1.08 -20.21
N ALA A 226 -12.24 -1.97 -20.48
CA ALA A 226 -13.37 -2.21 -19.58
C ALA A 226 -12.91 -2.68 -18.20
N ASP A 227 -11.92 -3.57 -18.15
CA ASP A 227 -11.32 -4.06 -16.90
C ASP A 227 -10.74 -2.91 -16.07
N ALA A 228 -10.02 -1.98 -16.71
CA ALA A 228 -9.50 -0.79 -16.03
C ALA A 228 -10.59 0.21 -15.65
N ASN A 229 -11.67 0.29 -16.44
CA ASN A 229 -12.80 1.15 -16.14
C ASN A 229 -13.56 0.68 -14.90
N TYR A 230 -14.08 -0.55 -14.95
CA TYR A 230 -14.92 -1.12 -13.91
C TYR A 230 -14.11 -1.59 -12.70
N GLY A 231 -12.81 -1.90 -12.86
CA GLY A 231 -11.91 -2.14 -11.72
C GLY A 231 -11.81 -0.95 -10.77
N GLY A 232 -12.00 0.26 -11.28
CA GLY A 232 -11.97 1.50 -10.49
C GLY A 232 -10.54 1.96 -10.16
N VAL A 233 -10.45 2.97 -9.30
CA VAL A 233 -9.19 3.61 -8.90
C VAL A 233 -9.13 3.72 -7.37
N ILE A 234 -7.98 3.41 -6.79
CA ILE A 234 -7.70 3.55 -5.36
C ILE A 234 -6.49 4.48 -5.19
N ILE A 235 -6.67 5.62 -4.55
CA ILE A 235 -5.69 6.71 -4.47
C ILE A 235 -5.15 6.84 -3.05
N ASN A 236 -3.84 6.64 -2.90
CA ASN A 236 -3.08 6.97 -1.70
C ASN A 236 -2.58 8.43 -1.76
N THR A 237 -2.72 9.19 -0.68
CA THR A 237 -2.23 10.57 -0.59
C THR A 237 -1.07 10.73 0.41
N CYS A 238 -0.35 11.84 0.31
CA CYS A 238 0.61 12.24 1.34
C CYS A 238 -0.09 12.64 2.65
N GLY A 239 0.67 12.67 3.75
CA GLY A 239 0.17 13.03 5.08
C GLY A 239 0.04 14.54 5.37
N TRP A 240 0.13 15.40 4.35
CA TRP A 240 0.06 16.85 4.51
C TRP A 240 -1.38 17.35 4.41
N VAL A 241 -2.06 17.47 5.55
CA VAL A 241 -3.52 17.71 5.62
C VAL A 241 -3.93 19.13 5.98
N LYS A 242 -2.98 20.07 6.11
CA LYS A 242 -3.24 21.44 6.58
C LYS A 242 -2.76 22.47 5.57
N GLY A 243 -3.44 23.62 5.49
CA GLY A 243 -3.05 24.75 4.65
C GLY A 243 -2.99 24.36 3.17
N GLU A 244 -1.88 24.64 2.51
CA GLU A 244 -1.65 24.26 1.11
C GLU A 244 -1.74 22.74 0.87
N GLY A 245 -1.42 21.92 1.86
CA GLY A 245 -1.61 20.47 1.77
C GLY A 245 -3.08 20.08 1.64
N TYR A 246 -3.98 20.79 2.34
CA TYR A 246 -5.42 20.60 2.18
C TYR A 246 -5.88 20.97 0.76
N ALA A 247 -5.38 22.09 0.23
CA ALA A 247 -5.68 22.49 -1.15
C ALA A 247 -5.22 21.43 -2.17
N CYS A 248 -4.05 20.80 -1.95
CA CYS A 248 -3.59 19.69 -2.78
C CYS A 248 -4.53 18.48 -2.73
N LEU A 249 -5.14 18.18 -1.57
CA LEU A 249 -6.11 17.08 -1.43
C LEU A 249 -7.41 17.38 -2.18
N VAL A 250 -7.91 18.61 -2.08
CA VAL A 250 -9.11 19.05 -2.82
C VAL A 250 -8.85 19.02 -4.32
N ASN A 251 -7.70 19.56 -4.78
CA ASN A 251 -7.32 19.48 -6.19
C ASN A 251 -7.21 18.03 -6.67
N ALA A 252 -6.60 17.12 -5.90
CA ALA A 252 -6.54 15.71 -6.26
C ALA A 252 -7.94 15.07 -6.35
N ALA A 253 -8.85 15.40 -5.42
CA ALA A 253 -10.24 14.93 -5.46
C ALA A 253 -10.96 15.37 -6.75
N GLU A 254 -10.74 16.62 -7.17
CA GLU A 254 -11.30 17.17 -8.40
C GLU A 254 -10.69 16.54 -9.65
N GLN A 255 -9.36 16.47 -9.77
CA GLN A 255 -8.70 15.94 -10.97
C GLN A 255 -9.03 14.46 -11.22
N PHE A 256 -9.14 13.67 -10.15
CA PHE A 256 -9.51 12.24 -10.25
C PHE A 256 -11.02 12.00 -10.30
N GLU A 257 -11.84 13.06 -10.17
CA GLU A 257 -13.29 12.98 -10.05
C GLU A 257 -13.68 11.90 -9.03
N VAL A 258 -13.28 12.06 -7.77
CA VAL A 258 -13.45 10.99 -6.77
C VAL A 258 -14.93 10.79 -6.41
N ASP A 259 -15.37 9.54 -6.29
CA ASP A 259 -16.74 9.20 -5.86
C ASP A 259 -16.81 9.00 -4.34
N VAL A 260 -15.71 8.52 -3.76
CA VAL A 260 -15.60 8.19 -2.33
C VAL A 260 -14.30 8.74 -1.76
N VAL A 261 -14.37 9.33 -0.57
CA VAL A 261 -13.20 9.76 0.21
C VAL A 261 -13.24 9.11 1.59
N ILE A 262 -12.16 8.43 1.98
CA ILE A 262 -11.99 7.87 3.33
C ILE A 262 -10.98 8.72 4.09
N VAL A 263 -11.43 9.28 5.21
CA VAL A 263 -10.61 10.06 6.13
C VAL A 263 -10.21 9.16 7.29
N LEU A 264 -8.91 8.88 7.42
CA LEU A 264 -8.36 8.08 8.51
C LEU A 264 -7.94 8.96 9.70
N ASP A 265 -8.54 8.72 10.87
CA ASP A 265 -8.14 9.25 12.18
C ASP A 265 -7.97 10.78 12.23
N HIS A 266 -8.90 11.55 11.63
CA HIS A 266 -8.81 13.02 11.61
C HIS A 266 -10.18 13.72 11.39
N GLU A 267 -10.98 13.86 12.44
CA GLU A 267 -12.33 14.46 12.42
C GLU A 267 -12.39 15.86 11.82
N ARG A 268 -11.41 16.72 12.11
CA ARG A 268 -11.38 18.07 11.54
C ARG A 268 -11.27 18.08 10.02
N LEU A 269 -10.50 17.13 9.47
CA LEU A 269 -10.30 17.01 8.01
C LEU A 269 -11.57 16.47 7.37
N TYR A 270 -12.23 15.53 8.04
CA TYR A 270 -13.55 15.03 7.63
C TYR A 270 -14.57 16.17 7.50
N ASN A 271 -14.68 17.03 8.53
CA ASN A 271 -15.61 18.17 8.50
C ASN A 271 -15.25 19.22 7.44
N GLU A 272 -13.95 19.49 7.24
CA GLU A 272 -13.48 20.41 6.20
C GLU A 272 -13.82 19.89 4.80
N LEU A 273 -13.52 18.61 4.51
CA LEU A 273 -13.85 17.98 3.22
C LEU A 273 -15.36 17.88 2.98
N GLN A 274 -16.16 17.62 4.02
CA GLN A 274 -17.62 17.57 3.91
C GLN A 274 -18.24 18.92 3.54
N ARG A 275 -17.58 20.03 3.91
CA ARG A 275 -18.01 21.37 3.54
C ARG A 275 -17.59 21.75 2.12
N ASP A 276 -16.37 21.38 1.73
CA ASP A 276 -15.73 21.93 0.52
C ASP A 276 -15.87 21.01 -0.71
N LEU A 277 -16.06 19.70 -0.54
CA LEU A 277 -16.30 18.79 -1.66
C LEU A 277 -17.78 18.75 -2.08
N PRO A 278 -18.08 18.44 -3.35
CA PRO A 278 -19.45 18.30 -3.83
C PRO A 278 -20.25 17.25 -3.06
N SER A 279 -21.56 17.49 -2.89
CA SER A 279 -22.45 16.63 -2.10
C SER A 279 -22.62 15.20 -2.64
N PHE A 280 -22.27 14.95 -3.90
CA PHE A 280 -22.29 13.60 -4.47
C PHE A 280 -21.10 12.74 -4.00
N VAL A 281 -20.01 13.36 -3.54
CA VAL A 281 -18.83 12.65 -3.04
C VAL A 281 -19.15 12.07 -1.67
N LYS A 282 -19.06 10.75 -1.53
CA LYS A 282 -19.31 10.07 -0.26
C LYS A 282 -18.06 10.15 0.62
N ILE A 283 -18.16 10.86 1.74
CA ILE A 283 -17.04 11.03 2.67
C ILE A 283 -17.29 10.14 3.90
N LEU A 284 -16.31 9.31 4.26
CA LEU A 284 -16.38 8.39 5.39
C LEU A 284 -15.22 8.66 6.35
N HIS A 285 -15.49 8.69 7.66
CA HIS A 285 -14.45 8.70 8.69
C HIS A 285 -14.22 7.29 9.21
N GLN A 286 -12.96 6.85 9.25
CA GLN A 286 -12.57 5.52 9.75
C GLN A 286 -11.45 5.65 10.79
N PRO A 287 -11.45 4.80 11.83
CA PRO A 287 -10.38 4.78 12.82
C PRO A 287 -9.10 4.19 12.22
N LYS A 288 -7.93 4.62 12.71
CA LYS A 288 -6.68 3.90 12.42
C LYS A 288 -6.64 2.56 13.16
N SER A 289 -5.91 1.59 12.61
CA SER A 289 -5.59 0.37 13.35
C SER A 289 -4.65 0.69 14.53
N GLY A 290 -4.90 0.07 15.68
CA GLY A 290 -4.00 0.16 16.84
C GLY A 290 -2.62 -0.46 16.61
N GLY A 291 -2.42 -1.19 15.51
CA GLY A 291 -1.12 -1.70 15.08
C GLY A 291 -0.29 -0.69 14.29
N VAL A 292 -0.85 0.50 14.00
CA VAL A 292 -0.11 1.56 13.32
C VAL A 292 0.67 2.37 14.36
N GLU A 293 1.99 2.39 14.20
CA GLU A 293 2.88 3.18 15.03
C GLU A 293 3.42 4.40 14.31
N ASN A 294 3.80 5.39 15.11
CA ASN A 294 4.46 6.59 14.63
C ASN A 294 5.88 6.28 14.14
N ARG A 295 6.22 6.76 12.95
CA ARG A 295 7.56 6.60 12.37
C ARG A 295 8.41 7.82 12.63
N SER A 296 9.59 7.60 13.21
CA SER A 296 10.58 8.66 13.38
C SER A 296 11.10 9.17 12.02
N ARG A 297 11.77 10.33 12.03
CA ARG A 297 12.38 10.90 10.83
C ARG A 297 13.46 9.97 10.26
N GLU A 298 14.24 9.34 11.14
CA GLU A 298 15.32 8.41 10.81
C GLU A 298 14.75 7.17 10.11
N MET A 299 13.66 6.60 10.64
CA MET A 299 12.97 5.47 10.01
C MET A 299 12.49 5.81 8.59
N ARG A 300 11.95 7.02 8.37
CA ARG A 300 11.54 7.48 7.03
C ARG A 300 12.72 7.70 6.09
N ILE A 301 13.89 8.12 6.60
CA ILE A 301 15.12 8.20 5.80
C ILE A 301 15.58 6.79 5.41
N ALA A 302 15.65 5.88 6.36
CA ALA A 302 16.05 4.49 6.12
C ALA A 302 15.12 3.79 5.10
N ALA A 303 13.80 3.96 5.22
CA ALA A 303 12.82 3.42 4.28
C ALA A 303 13.02 3.97 2.85
N ARG A 304 13.30 5.27 2.70
CA ARG A 304 13.60 5.88 1.39
C ARG A 304 14.88 5.31 0.78
N ASN A 305 15.93 5.20 1.58
CA ASN A 305 17.20 4.62 1.13
C ASN A 305 17.01 3.16 0.72
N SER A 306 16.23 2.39 1.48
CA SER A 306 15.88 1.01 1.14
C SER A 306 15.07 0.93 -0.16
N ALA A 307 14.11 1.83 -0.38
CA ALA A 307 13.35 1.90 -1.62
C ALA A 307 14.23 2.19 -2.85
N VAL A 308 15.18 3.12 -2.72
CA VAL A 308 16.18 3.42 -3.77
C VAL A 308 17.02 2.18 -4.07
N HIS A 309 17.55 1.53 -3.02
CA HIS A 309 18.30 0.27 -3.19
C HIS A 309 17.45 -0.81 -3.85
N LYS A 310 16.19 -0.99 -3.44
CA LYS A 310 15.30 -1.99 -4.05
C LYS A 310 15.09 -1.70 -5.53
N VAL A 311 14.79 -0.46 -5.94
CA VAL A 311 14.56 -0.16 -7.37
C VAL A 311 15.82 -0.37 -8.22
N ILE A 312 17.00 -0.05 -7.69
CA ILE A 312 18.28 -0.24 -8.38
C ILE A 312 18.65 -1.73 -8.39
N LEU A 313 18.64 -2.39 -7.23
CA LEU A 313 19.15 -3.75 -7.00
C LEU A 313 18.16 -4.86 -7.38
N SER A 314 16.85 -4.67 -7.26
CA SER A 314 15.85 -5.69 -7.69
C SER A 314 15.88 -5.93 -9.20
N LYS A 315 16.49 -5.02 -9.97
CA LYS A 315 16.76 -5.21 -11.40
C LYS A 315 18.00 -6.07 -11.69
N PHE A 316 18.77 -6.51 -10.68
CA PHE A 316 20.00 -7.30 -10.88
C PHE A 316 19.77 -8.80 -11.08
N PHE A 317 18.53 -9.30 -10.98
CA PHE A 317 18.20 -10.68 -11.39
C PHE A 317 17.95 -10.84 -12.91
N VAL A 318 18.06 -9.75 -13.68
CA VAL A 318 18.19 -9.78 -15.15
C VAL A 318 19.46 -9.00 -15.50
N PRO A 319 20.47 -9.58 -16.15
CA PRO A 319 21.79 -8.94 -16.28
C PRO A 319 21.73 -7.75 -17.24
N PHE A 320 21.65 -6.54 -16.69
CA PHE A 320 22.06 -5.32 -17.37
C PHE A 320 23.23 -4.70 -16.59
N VAL A 321 24.33 -4.48 -17.30
CA VAL A 321 25.55 -3.86 -16.77
C VAL A 321 25.23 -2.40 -16.44
N CYS A 322 25.20 -2.05 -15.15
CA CYS A 322 25.28 -0.64 -14.74
C CYS A 322 26.68 -0.12 -15.13
N TYR A 323 26.74 0.73 -16.14
CA TYR A 323 27.96 1.46 -16.46
C TYR A 323 28.16 2.60 -15.46
N SER A 324 29.07 2.42 -14.51
CA SER A 324 29.71 3.56 -13.83
C SER A 324 30.74 4.15 -14.79
N LYS A 325 30.46 5.29 -15.40
CA LYS A 325 31.52 6.10 -16.01
C LYS A 325 32.35 6.71 -14.88
N VAL A 326 33.47 6.08 -14.55
CA VAL A 326 34.56 6.77 -13.88
C VAL A 326 35.18 7.66 -14.95
N ASN A 327 35.00 8.97 -14.83
CA ASN A 327 35.77 9.92 -15.61
C ASN A 327 37.21 9.88 -15.08
N ASP A 328 38.05 9.04 -15.67
CA ASP A 328 39.50 9.18 -15.54
C ASP A 328 39.90 10.41 -16.36
N GLY A 329 39.82 11.57 -15.69
CA GLY A 329 40.41 12.80 -16.18
C GLY A 329 41.91 12.61 -16.30
N THR A 330 42.42 12.64 -17.53
CA THR A 330 43.81 13.00 -17.78
C THR A 330 43.80 14.29 -18.60
N ILE A 331 44.57 15.24 -18.09
CA ILE A 331 44.84 16.60 -18.59
C ILE A 331 45.50 16.53 -19.97
#